data_AF-A0A2V3UHR7-F1
#
_entry.id   AF-A0A2V3UHR7-F1
#
_cell.length_a   1.000
_cell.length_b   1.000
_cell.length_c   1.000
_cell.angle_alpha   90.00
_cell.angle_beta   90.00
_cell.angle_gamma   90.00
#
_symmetry.space_group_name_H-M   'P 1'
#
loop_
_entity.id
_entity.type
_entity.pdbx_description
1 polymer ?
#
loop_
_entity_poly.entity_id
_entity_poly.type
_entity_poly.pdbx_seq_one_letter_code
_entity_poly.pdbx_strand_id
1 'polypeptide(L)'
;MPKHTRLELVKKEAVIEFVARKALARIMGDPRLWPYFANTAALDQFWASAEDERRRIWGPAIDPLDALKDFNPSYIQDNELGGP
;
A
#
# COMPACT_ATOMS: atom_id res chain seq x y z
N MET A 1 24.01 10.92 0.90
CA MET A 1 22.91 10.68 1.85
C MET A 1 23.34 9.57 2.84
N PRO A 2 23.19 9.73 4.17
CA PRO A 2 23.57 8.69 5.13
C PRO A 2 22.84 7.35 4.91
N LYS A 3 23.46 6.22 5.28
CA LYS A 3 22.86 4.87 5.15
C LYS A 3 21.48 4.78 5.82
N HIS A 4 21.35 5.32 7.03
CA HIS A 4 20.09 5.30 7.78
C HIS A 4 18.98 6.04 7.02
N THR A 5 19.27 7.17 6.38
CA THR A 5 18.27 7.92 5.62
C THR A 5 17.80 7.13 4.39
N ARG A 6 18.71 6.46 3.69
CA ARG A 6 18.38 5.60 2.55
C ARG A 6 17.53 4.40 2.97
N LEU A 7 17.86 3.77 4.10
CA LEU A 7 17.04 2.70 4.68
C LEU A 7 15.60 3.16 4.98
N GLU A 8 15.44 4.35 5.56
CA GLU A 8 14.11 4.90 5.83
C GLU A 8 13.32 5.23 4.55
N LEU A 9 14.01 5.61 3.47
CA LEU A 9 13.36 5.80 2.16
C LEU A 9 12.88 4.47 1.57
N VAL A 10 13.73 3.44 1.58
CA VAL A 10 13.37 2.09 1.08
C VAL A 10 12.20 1.51 1.87
N LYS A 11 12.16 1.69 3.20
CA LYS A 11 11.01 1.27 4.01
C LYS A 11 9.71 1.95 3.56
N LYS A 12 9.75 3.27 3.34
CA LYS A 12 8.57 4.03 2.89
C LYS A 12 8.12 3.58 1.50
N GLU A 13 9.07 3.37 0.59
CA GLU A 13 8.79 2.85 -0.74
C GLU A 13 8.11 1.48 -0.66
N ALA A 14 8.69 0.53 0.08
CA ALA A 14 8.12 -0.80 0.28
C ALA A 14 6.69 -0.76 0.83
N VAL A 15 6.42 0.13 1.79
CA VAL A 15 5.07 0.33 2.33
C VAL A 15 4.10 0.87 1.27
N ILE A 16 4.48 1.92 0.54
CA ILE A 16 3.64 2.53 -0.51
C ILE A 16 3.31 1.51 -1.60
N GLU A 17 4.34 0.81 -2.06
CA GLU A 17 4.28 -0.23 -3.08
C GLU A 17 3.33 -1.36 -2.64
N PHE A 18 3.50 -1.86 -1.41
CA PHE A 18 2.64 -2.90 -0.83
C PHE A 18 1.17 -2.48 -0.76
N VAL A 19 0.87 -1.28 -0.25
CA VAL A 19 -0.50 -0.76 -0.17
C VAL A 19 -1.11 -0.65 -1.57
N ALA A 20 -0.38 -0.08 -2.53
CA ALA A 20 -0.83 0.06 -3.91
C ALA A 20 -1.11 -1.31 -4.55
N ARG A 21 -0.17 -2.25 -4.45
CA ARG A 21 -0.32 -3.62 -4.99
C ARG A 21 -1.52 -4.33 -4.37
N LYS A 22 -1.68 -4.27 -3.05
CA LYS A 22 -2.81 -4.92 -2.34
C LYS A 22 -4.15 -4.29 -2.72
N ALA A 23 -4.22 -2.97 -2.83
CA ALA A 23 -5.42 -2.26 -3.26
C ALA A 23 -5.81 -2.64 -4.70
N LEU A 24 -4.85 -2.61 -5.64
CA LEU A 24 -5.10 -2.99 -7.03
C LEU A 24 -5.52 -4.46 -7.16
N ALA A 25 -4.82 -5.37 -6.48
CA ALA A 25 -5.18 -6.79 -6.48
C ALA A 25 -6.60 -7.01 -5.97
N ARG A 26 -7.03 -6.26 -4.94
CA ARG A 26 -8.38 -6.33 -4.39
C ARG A 26 -9.41 -5.81 -5.39
N ILE A 27 -9.19 -4.63 -5.96
CA ILE A 27 -10.11 -4.03 -6.94
C ILE A 27 -10.27 -4.95 -8.16
N MET A 28 -9.18 -5.50 -8.69
CA MET A 28 -9.23 -6.41 -9.83
C MET A 28 -9.86 -7.77 -9.47
N GLY A 29 -9.63 -8.27 -8.27
CA GLY A 29 -10.07 -9.60 -7.81
C GLY A 29 -11.50 -9.67 -7.30
N ASP A 30 -12.15 -8.53 -7.02
CA ASP A 30 -13.52 -8.48 -6.52
C ASP A 30 -14.44 -7.67 -7.45
N PRO A 31 -15.25 -8.34 -8.31
CA PRO A 31 -16.16 -7.66 -9.23
C PRO A 31 -17.17 -6.73 -8.56
N ARG A 32 -17.44 -6.90 -7.26
CA ARG A 32 -18.33 -6.00 -6.49
C ARG A 32 -17.74 -4.59 -6.34
N LEU A 33 -16.41 -4.45 -6.44
CA LEU A 33 -15.72 -3.17 -6.35
C LEU A 33 -15.71 -2.41 -7.67
N TRP A 34 -15.85 -3.09 -8.82
CA TRP A 34 -15.69 -2.45 -10.13
C TRP A 34 -16.61 -1.24 -10.35
N PRO A 35 -17.89 -1.25 -9.96
CA PRO A 35 -18.77 -0.09 -10.13
C PRO A 35 -18.26 1.15 -9.39
N TYR A 36 -17.59 0.98 -8.25
CA TYR A 36 -17.05 2.07 -7.43
C TYR A 36 -15.72 2.62 -7.93
N PHE A 37 -14.97 1.84 -8.73
CA PHE A 37 -13.65 2.23 -9.24
C PHE A 37 -13.63 2.41 -10.78
N ALA A 38 -14.79 2.44 -11.44
CA ALA A 38 -14.90 2.60 -12.89
C ALA A 38 -14.61 4.02 -13.40
N ASN A 39 -14.80 5.04 -12.55
CA ASN A 39 -14.54 6.44 -12.86
C ASN A 39 -14.41 7.27 -11.56
N THR A 40 -13.97 8.52 -11.69
CA THR A 40 -13.75 9.41 -10.54
C THR A 40 -15.03 9.72 -9.76
N ALA A 41 -16.17 9.90 -10.43
CA ALA A 41 -17.43 10.21 -9.75
C ALA A 41 -17.91 9.05 -8.86
N ALA A 42 -17.81 7.81 -9.35
CA ALA A 42 -18.14 6.62 -8.56
C ALA A 42 -17.15 6.41 -7.40
N LEU A 43 -15.88 6.74 -7.61
CA LEU A 43 -14.85 6.68 -6.58
C LEU A 43 -15.11 7.70 -5.47
N ASP A 44 -15.49 8.92 -5.83
CA ASP A 44 -15.84 9.98 -4.88
C ASP A 44 -17.08 9.58 -4.06
N GLN A 45 -18.09 8.98 -4.70
CA GLN A 45 -19.28 8.45 -4.01
C GLN A 45 -18.92 7.34 -3.01
N PHE A 46 -18.03 6.44 -3.40
CA PHE A 46 -17.54 5.39 -2.51
C PHE A 46 -16.87 5.99 -1.27
N TRP A 47 -15.97 6.97 -1.44
CA TRP A 47 -15.30 7.61 -0.32
C TRP A 47 -16.20 8.52 0.50
N ALA A 48 -17.27 9.08 -0.08
CA ALA A 48 -18.27 9.85 0.65
C ALA A 48 -19.24 9.00 1.47
N SER A 49 -19.33 7.68 1.20
CA SER A 49 -20.20 6.78 1.95
C SER A 49 -19.77 6.61 3.41
N ALA A 50 -20.67 6.12 4.26
CA ALA A 50 -20.39 5.90 5.67
C ALA A 50 -19.28 4.86 5.88
N GLU A 51 -18.52 4.97 6.97
CA GLU A 51 -17.34 4.13 7.19
C GLU A 51 -17.67 2.63 7.27
N ASP A 52 -18.79 2.29 7.89
CA ASP A 52 -19.32 0.93 7.96
C ASP A 52 -19.63 0.37 6.57
N GLU A 53 -20.24 1.19 5.70
CA GLU A 53 -20.53 0.80 4.32
C GLU A 53 -19.25 0.62 3.50
N ARG A 54 -18.27 1.53 3.64
CA ARG A 54 -16.95 1.37 3.02
C ARG A 54 -16.27 0.09 3.48
N ARG A 55 -16.28 -0.22 4.78
CA ARG A 55 -15.68 -1.46 5.33
C ARG A 55 -16.42 -2.69 4.84
N ARG A 56 -17.75 -2.65 4.71
CA ARG A 56 -18.57 -3.75 4.20
C ARG A 56 -18.24 -4.07 2.75
N ILE A 57 -18.04 -3.05 1.92
CA ILE A 57 -17.72 -3.18 0.49
C ILE A 57 -16.23 -3.52 0.30
N TRP A 58 -15.32 -2.80 0.96
CA TRP A 58 -13.87 -2.93 0.80
C TRP A 58 -13.27 -4.14 1.52
N GLY A 59 -13.92 -4.60 2.59
CA GLY A 59 -13.37 -5.59 3.51
C GLY A 59 -12.34 -5.02 4.49
N PRO A 60 -11.50 -5.90 5.09
CA PRO A 60 -10.54 -5.51 6.12
C PRO A 60 -9.54 -4.46 5.63
N ALA A 61 -9.14 -3.57 6.54
CA ALA A 61 -8.06 -2.62 6.28
C ALA A 61 -6.76 -3.38 5.92
N ILE A 62 -5.98 -2.82 5.00
CA ILE A 62 -4.63 -3.30 4.70
C ILE A 62 -3.73 -2.80 5.82
N ASP A 63 -3.01 -3.70 6.50
CA ASP A 63 -1.95 -3.29 7.40
C ASP A 63 -0.71 -2.93 6.56
N PRO A 64 -0.31 -1.64 6.49
CA PRO A 64 0.84 -1.23 5.71
C PRO A 64 2.17 -1.79 6.24
N LEU A 65 2.24 -2.14 7.53
CA LEU A 65 3.47 -2.61 8.17
C LEU A 65 3.76 -4.09 7.87
N ASP A 66 2.80 -4.84 7.34
CA ASP A 66 3.03 -6.21 6.85
C ASP A 66 4.15 -6.24 5.79
N ALA A 67 4.33 -5.15 5.03
CA ALA A 67 5.42 -5.00 4.06
C ALA A 67 6.83 -5.07 4.70
N LEU A 68 6.93 -4.78 6.00
CA LEU A 68 8.19 -4.69 6.73
C LEU A 68 8.41 -5.86 7.70
N LYS A 69 7.50 -6.84 7.75
CA LYS A 69 7.52 -7.93 8.73
C LYS A 69 8.85 -8.70 8.74
N ASP A 70 9.45 -8.88 7.58
CA ASP A 70 10.73 -9.58 7.39
C ASP A 70 11.90 -8.63 7.09
N PHE A 71 11.69 -7.31 7.24
CA PHE A 71 12.72 -6.32 6.96
C PHE A 71 13.77 -6.31 8.07
N ASN A 72 14.99 -6.75 7.75
CA ASN A 72 16.13 -6.67 8.65
C ASN A 72 17.25 -5.79 8.05
N PRO A 73 17.48 -4.58 8.57
CA PRO A 73 18.48 -3.66 8.03
C PRO A 73 19.93 -4.14 8.19
N SER A 74 20.20 -5.13 9.05
CA SER A 74 21.55 -5.69 9.20
C SER A 74 21.99 -6.54 8.02
N TYR A 75 21.04 -7.01 7.20
CA TYR A 75 21.33 -7.79 5.99
C TYR A 75 21.52 -6.92 4.74
N ILE A 76 21.32 -5.60 4.86
CA ILE A 76 21.39 -4.67 3.72
C ILE A 76 22.74 -3.95 3.74
N GLN A 77 23.50 -4.10 2.68
CA GLN A 77 24.79 -3.44 2.45
C GLN A 77 24.59 -2.02 1.87
N ASP A 78 25.62 -1.18 1.95
CA ASP A 78 25.50 0.23 1.55
C ASP A 78 25.36 0.40 0.02
N ASN A 79 26.00 -0.48 -0.76
CA ASN A 79 25.93 -0.54 -2.21
C ASN A 79 24.52 -0.90 -2.73
N GLU A 80 23.78 -1.77 -2.02
CA GLU A 80 22.37 -2.10 -2.32
C GLU A 80 21.43 -0.90 -2.15
N LEU A 81 21.88 0.13 -1.43
CA LEU A 81 21.19 1.39 -1.21
C LEU A 81 21.72 2.52 -2.11
N GLY A 82 22.51 2.21 -3.14
CA GLY A 82 23.13 3.20 -4.03
C GLY A 82 24.28 3.99 -3.40
N GLY A 83 24.90 3.43 -2.35
CA GLY A 83 26.16 3.91 -1.80
C GLY A 83 27.38 3.42 -2.59
N PRO A 84 28.57 3.94 -2.26
CA PRO A 84 29.83 3.45 -2.81
C PRO A 84 30.10 1.99 -2.45
#